data_AF-A0A364LFY4-F1
#
_entry.id   AF-A0A364LFY4-F1
#
_cell.length_a   1.000
_cell.length_b   1.000
_cell.length_c   1.000
_cell.angle_alpha   90.00
_cell.angle_beta   90.00
_cell.angle_gamma   90.00
#
_symmetry.space_group_name_H-M   'P 1'
#
loop_
_entity.id
_entity.type
_entity.pdbx_description
1 polymer ?
#
loop_
_entity_poly.entity_id
_entity_poly.type
_entity_poly.pdbx_seq_one_letter_code
_entity_poly.pdbx_strand_id
1 'polypeptide(L)'
;MKAIDQSLENLLDLNGERIVIDESLGLWVKFEVIKTSNRHQGIKYSLTLHDKSKKRIMGFDNSHEIEYGAKRGVRPERTFDHWHYDENDKGRPYHYINPGQLLEDFWKEVDKRVEALKESK
;
A
#
# COMPACT_ATOMS: atom_id res chain seq x y z
N MET A 1 -15.05 -26.10 -11.53
CA MET A 1 -14.57 -25.89 -10.15
C MET A 1 -14.18 -24.42 -10.03
N LYS A 2 -14.81 -23.65 -9.12
CA LYS A 2 -14.31 -22.30 -8.79
C LYS A 2 -12.95 -22.52 -8.12
N ALA A 3 -11.90 -21.91 -8.63
CA ALA A 3 -10.63 -21.84 -7.91
C ALA A 3 -10.93 -21.27 -6.52
N ILE A 4 -10.40 -21.90 -5.47
CA ILE A 4 -10.47 -21.33 -4.12
C ILE A 4 -9.60 -20.07 -4.18
N ASP A 5 -10.24 -18.91 -4.12
CA ASP A 5 -9.55 -17.62 -4.06
C ASP A 5 -8.96 -17.48 -2.65
N GLN A 6 -7.72 -17.94 -2.48
CA GLN A 6 -6.95 -17.88 -1.22
C GLN A 6 -6.23 -16.54 -1.04
N SER A 7 -6.52 -15.54 -1.87
CA SER A 7 -5.79 -14.27 -1.86
C SER A 7 -5.91 -13.53 -0.52
N LEU A 8 -7.05 -13.65 0.16
CA LEU A 8 -7.27 -13.04 1.46
C LEU A 8 -6.42 -13.69 2.55
N GLU A 9 -6.42 -15.02 2.62
CA GLU A 9 -5.62 -15.78 3.58
C GLU A 9 -4.14 -15.48 3.39
N ASN A 10 -3.65 -15.51 2.14
CA ASN A 10 -2.26 -15.19 1.83
C ASN A 10 -1.88 -13.76 2.28
N LEU A 11 -2.75 -12.77 2.06
CA LEU A 11 -2.50 -11.40 2.48
C LEU A 11 -2.47 -11.26 4.01
N LEU A 12 -3.29 -12.02 4.72
CA LEU A 12 -3.33 -12.02 6.18
C LEU A 12 -2.12 -12.72 6.80
N ASP A 13 -1.62 -13.78 6.17
CA ASP A 13 -0.42 -14.49 6.60
C ASP A 13 0.83 -13.60 6.53
N LEU A 14 0.83 -12.58 5.66
CA LEU A 14 1.89 -11.57 5.60
C LEU A 14 1.86 -10.58 6.78
N ASN A 15 0.84 -10.57 7.63
CA ASN A 15 0.75 -9.60 8.71
C ASN A 15 1.95 -9.69 9.68
N GLY A 16 2.68 -8.59 9.81
CA GLY A 16 3.88 -8.50 10.64
C GLY A 16 5.18 -8.78 9.89
N GLU A 17 5.10 -9.30 8.66
CA GLU A 17 6.27 -9.62 7.85
C GLU A 17 7.06 -8.38 7.44
N ARG A 18 8.38 -8.57 7.36
CA ARG A 18 9.33 -7.59 6.83
C ARG A 18 10.25 -8.28 5.84
N ILE A 19 10.20 -7.84 4.59
CA ILE A 19 10.94 -8.47 3.50
C ILE A 19 11.95 -7.47 2.97
N VAL A 20 13.22 -7.85 2.95
CA VAL A 20 14.29 -7.04 2.35
C VAL A 20 14.19 -7.15 0.84
N ILE A 21 14.15 -6.01 0.15
CA ILE A 21 13.97 -5.92 -1.31
C ILE A 21 15.30 -5.64 -2.01
N ASP A 22 16.13 -4.78 -1.42
CA ASP A 22 17.44 -4.45 -1.96
C ASP A 22 18.39 -4.11 -0.81
N GLU A 23 19.32 -5.02 -0.50
CA GLU A 23 20.30 -4.83 0.57
C GLU A 23 21.24 -3.66 0.29
N SER A 24 21.59 -3.42 -0.98
CA SER A 24 22.54 -2.36 -1.37
C SER A 24 21.97 -0.96 -1.19
N LEU A 25 20.65 -0.82 -1.32
CA LEU A 25 19.90 0.40 -1.08
C LEU A 25 19.31 0.44 0.34
N GLY A 26 19.32 -0.69 1.05
CA GLY A 26 18.69 -0.88 2.36
C GLY A 26 17.16 -0.74 2.29
N LEU A 27 16.56 -1.21 1.20
CA LEU A 27 15.12 -1.16 0.99
C LEU A 27 14.44 -2.41 1.54
N TRP A 28 13.31 -2.22 2.22
CA TRP A 28 12.52 -3.30 2.78
C TRP A 28 11.05 -2.91 2.83
N VAL A 29 10.17 -3.90 2.73
CA VAL A 29 8.72 -3.71 2.86
C VAL A 29 8.22 -4.20 4.20
N LYS A 30 7.10 -3.63 4.66
CA LYS A 30 6.37 -4.03 5.86
C LYS A 30 4.91 -4.23 5.54
N PHE A 31 4.34 -5.32 6.07
CA PHE A 31 2.93 -5.64 5.95
C PHE A 31 2.25 -5.59 7.31
N GLU A 32 1.15 -4.86 7.41
CA GLU A 32 0.23 -4.86 8.56
C GLU A 32 -1.18 -5.06 8.03
N VAL A 33 -1.76 -6.25 8.22
CA VAL A 33 -3.07 -6.62 7.68
C VAL A 33 -3.87 -7.35 8.74
N ILE A 34 -5.08 -6.86 9.03
CA ILE A 34 -5.98 -7.49 10.00
C ILE A 34 -7.40 -7.59 9.43
N LYS A 35 -8.10 -8.67 9.79
CA LYS A 35 -9.56 -8.77 9.56
C LYS A 35 -10.30 -7.77 10.43
N THR A 36 -11.29 -7.09 9.87
CA THR A 36 -12.15 -6.17 10.62
C THR A 36 -13.52 -6.03 9.97
N SER A 37 -14.56 -5.89 10.79
CA SER A 37 -15.92 -5.56 10.33
C SER A 37 -16.12 -4.07 10.06
N ASN A 38 -15.20 -3.20 10.49
CA ASN A 38 -15.35 -1.75 10.41
C ASN A 38 -14.97 -1.16 9.04
N ARG A 39 -14.61 -2.03 8.09
CA ARG A 39 -14.24 -1.68 6.72
C ARG A 39 -15.12 -2.44 5.76
N HIS A 40 -15.51 -1.79 4.67
CA HIS A 40 -16.33 -2.41 3.63
C HIS A 40 -15.64 -3.65 3.03
N GLN A 41 -14.30 -3.60 2.92
CA GLN A 41 -13.48 -4.69 2.39
C GLN A 41 -13.30 -5.86 3.38
N GLY A 42 -13.73 -5.73 4.63
CA GLY A 42 -13.50 -6.74 5.67
C GLY A 42 -12.07 -6.81 6.22
N ILE A 43 -11.18 -5.92 5.76
CA ILE A 43 -9.78 -5.84 6.17
C ILE A 43 -9.32 -4.40 6.41
N LYS A 44 -8.39 -4.25 7.34
CA LYS A 44 -7.57 -3.05 7.50
C LYS A 44 -6.15 -3.40 7.09
N TYR A 45 -5.53 -2.59 6.23
CA TYR A 45 -4.21 -2.86 5.70
C TYR A 45 -3.30 -1.61 5.75
N SER A 46 -2.00 -1.87 5.87
CA SER A 46 -0.90 -0.95 5.61
C SER A 46 0.27 -1.73 5.03
N LEU A 47 0.52 -1.54 3.74
CA LEU A 47 1.62 -2.13 2.98
C LEU A 47 2.59 -1.00 2.64
N THR A 48 3.83 -1.07 3.10
CA THR A 48 4.73 0.09 3.04
C THR A 48 6.14 -0.30 2.63
N LEU A 49 6.77 0.52 1.78
CA LEU A 49 8.18 0.43 1.42
C LEU A 49 8.97 1.45 2.25
N HIS A 50 10.10 1.01 2.80
CA HIS A 50 10.96 1.81 3.67
C HIS A 50 12.39 1.85 3.15
N ASP A 51 13.07 2.95 3.46
CA ASP A 51 14.51 3.11 3.21
C ASP A 51 15.38 2.63 4.39
N LYS A 52 16.70 2.71 4.21
CA LYS A 52 17.70 2.40 5.24
C LYS A 52 17.60 3.27 6.50
N SER A 53 16.95 4.43 6.40
CA SER A 53 16.69 5.37 7.49
C SER A 53 15.37 5.05 8.21
N LYS A 54 14.71 3.93 7.88
CA LYS A 54 13.40 3.48 8.38
C LYS A 54 12.26 4.43 8.03
N LYS A 55 12.43 5.22 6.98
CA LYS A 55 11.43 6.17 6.52
C LYS A 55 10.57 5.52 5.44
N ARG A 56 9.25 5.68 5.56
CA ARG A 56 8.29 5.26 4.54
C ARG A 56 8.49 6.10 3.29
N ILE A 57 8.81 5.45 2.17
CA ILE A 57 9.03 6.10 0.88
C ILE A 57 7.96 5.78 -0.16
N MET A 58 7.03 4.86 0.15
CA MET A 58 5.79 4.56 -0.59
C MET A 58 4.89 3.70 0.31
N GLY A 59 3.57 3.74 0.14
CA GLY A 59 2.69 2.76 0.77
C GLY A 59 1.23 2.80 0.35
N PHE A 60 0.53 1.70 0.57
CA PHE A 60 -0.92 1.54 0.40
C PHE A 60 -1.54 1.34 1.78
N ASP A 61 -2.58 2.09 2.11
CA ASP A 61 -3.27 1.92 3.38
C ASP A 61 -4.75 2.27 3.32
N ASN A 62 -5.48 1.74 4.31
CA ASN A 62 -6.86 2.14 4.56
C ASN A 62 -7.13 2.48 6.03
N SER A 63 -6.08 2.93 6.73
CA SER A 63 -6.12 3.11 8.18
C SER A 63 -6.78 4.41 8.61
N HIS A 64 -6.74 5.43 7.76
CA HIS A 64 -7.42 6.70 7.95
C HIS A 64 -8.10 7.16 6.65
N GLU A 65 -9.02 8.12 6.77
CA GLU A 65 -9.64 8.77 5.61
C GLU A 65 -8.70 9.84 5.07
N ILE A 66 -8.67 10.02 3.75
CA ILE A 66 -8.02 11.15 3.10
C ILE A 66 -9.03 11.99 2.32
N GLU A 67 -8.71 13.26 2.14
CA GLU A 67 -9.41 14.14 1.19
C GLU A 67 -8.55 14.32 -0.07
N TYR A 68 -9.12 14.00 -1.23
CA TYR A 68 -8.44 14.12 -2.51
C TYR A 68 -9.16 15.08 -3.46
N GLY A 69 -8.38 15.80 -4.28
CA GLY A 69 -8.93 16.61 -5.37
C GLY A 69 -9.62 17.92 -4.96
N ALA A 70 -9.42 18.42 -3.74
CA ALA A 70 -9.99 19.70 -3.29
C ALA A 70 -9.58 20.85 -4.22
N LYS A 71 -10.57 21.53 -4.83
CA LYS A 71 -10.39 22.71 -5.70
C LYS A 71 -11.49 23.73 -5.42
N ARG A 72 -11.26 25.00 -5.81
CA ARG A 72 -12.27 26.06 -5.65
C ARG A 72 -13.59 25.66 -6.32
N GLY A 73 -14.66 25.54 -5.52
CA GLY A 73 -15.99 25.16 -6.00
C GLY A 73 -16.22 23.65 -6.19
N VAL A 74 -15.23 22.80 -5.89
CA VAL A 74 -15.34 21.34 -6.00
C VAL A 74 -15.14 20.73 -4.62
N ARG A 75 -16.12 19.95 -4.16
CA ARG A 75 -15.98 19.20 -2.90
C ARG A 75 -14.94 18.08 -3.07
N PRO A 76 -14.03 17.89 -2.09
CA PRO A 76 -13.06 16.81 -2.16
C PRO A 76 -13.76 15.45 -2.10
N GLU A 77 -13.14 14.47 -2.75
CA GLU A 77 -13.47 13.06 -2.56
C GLU A 77 -12.88 12.57 -1.23
N ARG A 78 -13.65 11.78 -0.49
CA ARG A 78 -13.22 11.16 0.75
C ARG A 78 -13.15 9.65 0.57
N THR A 79 -12.00 9.08 0.88
CA THR A 79 -11.78 7.63 0.76
C THR A 79 -10.88 7.14 1.89
N PHE A 80 -11.14 5.91 2.32
CA PHE A 80 -10.22 5.19 3.19
C PHE A 80 -9.16 4.48 2.39
N ASP A 81 -9.49 3.80 1.30
CA ASP A 81 -8.49 3.10 0.50
C ASP A 81 -7.69 4.12 -0.31
N HIS A 82 -6.39 4.21 -0.01
CA HIS A 82 -5.49 5.15 -0.66
C HIS A 82 -4.05 4.64 -0.69
N TRP A 83 -3.22 5.34 -1.45
CA TRP A 83 -1.78 5.11 -1.51
C TRP A 83 -1.01 6.42 -1.53
N HIS A 84 0.25 6.36 -1.10
CA HIS A 84 1.18 7.47 -1.02
C HIS A 84 2.40 7.16 -1.88
N TYR A 85 2.71 8.04 -2.83
CA TYR A 85 3.92 7.90 -3.66
C TYR A 85 5.21 8.16 -2.87
N ASP A 86 5.17 9.08 -1.90
CA ASP A 86 6.25 9.38 -0.97
C ASP A 86 5.68 9.91 0.36
N GLU A 87 6.56 10.32 1.28
CA GLU A 87 6.17 10.88 2.59
C GLU A 87 5.42 12.22 2.52
N ASN A 88 5.57 12.97 1.44
CA ASN A 88 4.99 14.30 1.25
C ASN A 88 3.69 14.22 0.44
N ASP A 89 3.41 13.09 -0.21
CA ASP A 89 2.12 12.81 -0.83
C ASP A 89 1.03 12.78 0.25
N LYS A 90 -0.04 13.56 0.06
CA LYS A 90 -1.21 13.58 0.96
C LYS A 90 -2.08 12.33 0.81
N GLY A 91 -1.78 11.48 -0.16
CA GLY A 91 -2.51 10.27 -0.46
C GLY A 91 -3.41 10.46 -1.68
N ARG A 92 -3.57 9.39 -2.44
CA ARG A 92 -4.40 9.33 -3.63
C ARG A 92 -5.37 8.15 -3.50
N PRO A 93 -6.63 8.29 -3.94
CA PRO A 93 -7.58 7.20 -3.91
C PRO A 93 -7.02 5.95 -4.56
N TYR A 94 -7.19 4.83 -3.87
CA TYR A 94 -6.87 3.51 -4.38
C TYR A 94 -8.17 2.74 -4.58
N HIS A 95 -8.39 2.23 -5.79
CA HIS A 95 -9.59 1.45 -6.10
C HIS A 95 -9.37 -0.01 -5.72
N TYR A 96 -9.68 -0.35 -4.46
CA TYR A 96 -9.57 -1.72 -3.99
C TYR A 96 -10.53 -2.65 -4.74
N ILE A 97 -9.98 -3.71 -5.35
CA ILE A 97 -10.75 -4.75 -6.04
C ILE A 97 -10.83 -6.01 -5.17
N ASN A 98 -9.68 -6.57 -4.81
CA ASN A 98 -9.53 -7.76 -3.97
C ASN A 98 -8.12 -7.82 -3.35
N PRO A 99 -7.85 -8.72 -2.40
CA PRO A 99 -6.55 -8.83 -1.74
C PRO A 99 -5.39 -9.14 -2.69
N GLY A 100 -5.64 -9.97 -3.72
CA GLY A 100 -4.63 -10.32 -4.72
C GLY A 100 -4.20 -9.11 -5.55
N GLN A 101 -5.16 -8.32 -6.04
CA GLN A 101 -4.88 -7.10 -6.78
C GLN A 101 -4.16 -6.07 -5.93
N LEU A 102 -4.52 -5.93 -4.65
CA LEU A 102 -3.80 -5.05 -3.72
C LEU A 102 -2.32 -5.42 -3.62
N LEU A 103 -2.02 -6.71 -3.51
CA LEU A 103 -0.65 -7.20 -3.42
C LEU A 103 0.11 -7.01 -4.74
N GLU A 104 -0.51 -7.33 -5.87
CA GLU A 104 0.07 -7.11 -7.21
C GLU A 104 0.37 -5.63 -7.46
N ASP A 105 -0.58 -4.74 -7.19
CA ASP A 105 -0.43 -3.30 -7.36
C ASP A 105 0.66 -2.74 -6.45
N PHE A 106 0.73 -3.20 -5.20
CA PHE A 106 1.78 -2.83 -4.26
C PHE A 106 3.17 -3.18 -4.80
N TRP A 107 3.38 -4.44 -5.20
CA TRP A 107 4.69 -4.88 -5.71
C TRP A 107 5.08 -4.16 -6.99
N LYS A 108 4.13 -3.92 -7.90
CA LYS A 108 4.38 -3.14 -9.11
C LYS A 108 4.89 -1.74 -8.82
N GLU A 109 4.33 -1.06 -7.81
CA GLU A 109 4.82 0.26 -7.40
C GLU A 109 6.15 0.18 -6.62
N VAL A 110 6.39 -0.90 -5.85
CA VAL A 110 7.71 -1.15 -5.24
C VAL A 110 8.78 -1.26 -6.32
N ASP A 111 8.56 -2.07 -7.35
CA ASP A 111 9.51 -2.29 -8.43
C ASP A 111 9.88 -0.98 -9.14
N LYS A 112 8.86 -0.19 -9.52
CA LYS A 112 9.07 1.14 -10.10
C LYS A 112 9.88 2.05 -9.17
N ARG A 113 9.62 2.00 -7.86
CA ARG A 113 10.32 2.85 -6.90
C ARG A 113 11.78 2.43 -6.75
N VAL A 114 12.04 1.14 -6.71
CA VAL A 114 13.39 0.57 -6.65
C VAL A 114 14.18 0.96 -7.91
N GLU A 115 13.57 0.83 -9.08
CA GLU A 115 14.19 1.16 -10.37
C GLU A 115 14.55 2.65 -10.44
N ALA A 116 13.62 3.55 -10.10
CA ALA A 116 13.88 4.99 -10.06
C ALA A 116 15.00 5.38 -9.06
N LEU A 117 15.11 4.68 -7.94
CA LEU A 117 16.19 4.91 -6.96
C LEU A 117 17.56 4.39 -7.45
N LYS A 118 17.57 3.36 -8.30
CA LYS A 118 18.80 2.85 -8.93
C LYS A 118 19.32 3.79 -10.01
N GLU A 119 18.43 4.38 -10.81
CA GLU A 119 18.79 5.35 -11.84
C GLU A 119 19.27 6.70 -11.28
N SER A 120 18.86 7.03 -10.05
CA SER A 120 19.25 8.28 -9.38
C SER A 120 20.59 8.20 -8.64
N LYS A 121 21.31 7.08 -8.75
CA LYS A 121 22.58 6.79 -8.08
C LYS A 121 23.77 6.99 -9.02
#